data_AF-A0A0C2YZ51-F1
#
_entry.id   AF-A0A0C2YZ51-F1
#
_cell.length_a   1.000
_cell.length_b   1.000
_cell.length_c   1.000
_cell.angle_alpha   90.00
_cell.angle_beta   90.00
_cell.angle_gamma   90.00
#
_symmetry.space_group_name_H-M   'P 1'
#
loop_
_entity.id
_entity.type
_entity.pdbx_description
1 polymer ?
#
loop_
_entity_poly.entity_id
_entity_poly.type
_entity_poly.pdbx_seq_one_letter_code
_entity_poly.pdbx_strand_id
1 'polypeptide(L)'
;MATWLEDQWKSGDSTIDTEHLKLHEMIRSMTAVMRNDPGTGLAQEAVDVLTERLRIHFRMEESLAAKANPEAIDTLKQDHQRLLRLLTPVRDAVQSGSAEKAKSLMTDFAEQLDKHDREIDIPLFRK
;
A
#
# COMPACT_ATOMS: atom_id res chain seq x y z
N MET A 1 10.95 -11.35 -8.73
CA MET A 1 11.26 -11.00 -7.33
C MET A 1 12.72 -10.59 -7.24
N ALA A 2 13.05 -9.38 -7.70
CA ALA A 2 14.40 -8.82 -7.71
C ALA A 2 14.44 -7.32 -7.33
N THR A 3 13.28 -6.67 -7.23
CA THR A 3 13.17 -5.20 -7.10
C THR A 3 13.70 -4.67 -5.78
N TRP A 4 13.41 -5.30 -4.63
CA TRP A 4 13.87 -4.85 -3.30
C TRP A 4 15.40 -4.93 -3.06
N LEU A 5 16.16 -5.56 -3.96
CA LEU A 5 17.63 -5.57 -3.86
C LEU A 5 18.25 -4.29 -4.41
N GLU A 6 17.52 -3.53 -5.22
CA GLU A 6 17.98 -2.29 -5.83
C GLU A 6 17.94 -1.15 -4.81
N ASP A 7 18.98 -0.32 -4.78
CA ASP A 7 19.13 0.76 -3.79
C ASP A 7 18.04 1.84 -3.88
N GLN A 8 17.34 1.92 -5.02
CA GLN A 8 16.20 2.82 -5.18
C GLN A 8 15.02 2.48 -4.27
N TRP A 9 14.98 1.25 -3.71
CA TRP A 9 13.95 0.77 -2.79
C TRP A 9 14.37 0.82 -1.31
N LYS A 10 15.54 1.39 -1.02
CA LYS A 10 16.05 1.52 0.35
C LYS A 10 15.98 2.97 0.77
N SER A 11 15.22 3.24 1.81
CA SER A 11 15.28 4.50 2.55
C SER A 11 16.54 4.58 3.41
N GLY A 12 17.14 3.44 3.78
CA GLY A 12 18.23 3.42 4.75
C GLY A 12 17.74 3.57 6.20
N ASP A 13 16.42 3.69 6.42
CA ASP A 13 15.79 3.41 7.70
C ASP A 13 15.24 1.97 7.69
N SER A 14 15.86 1.10 8.49
CA SER A 14 15.48 -0.32 8.54
C SER A 14 14.04 -0.55 9.00
N THR A 15 13.44 0.40 9.73
CA THR A 15 12.04 0.31 10.15
C THR A 15 11.12 0.53 8.94
N ILE A 16 11.37 1.56 8.14
CA ILE A 16 10.60 1.87 6.93
C ILE A 16 10.74 0.73 5.91
N ASP A 17 11.97 0.33 5.59
CA ASP A 17 12.23 -0.72 4.60
C ASP A 17 11.57 -2.05 4.99
N THR A 18 11.56 -2.39 6.29
CA THR A 18 10.89 -3.61 6.79
C THR A 18 9.36 -3.51 6.67
N GLU A 19 8.78 -2.34 6.94
CA GLU A 19 7.33 -2.16 6.87
C GLU A 19 6.83 -2.15 5.42
N HIS A 20 7.54 -1.49 4.50
CA HIS A 20 7.21 -1.57 3.06
C HIS A 20 7.31 -3.01 2.54
N LEU A 21 8.37 -3.75 2.89
CA LEU A 21 8.48 -5.15 2.48
C LEU A 21 7.25 -5.96 2.92
N LYS A 22 6.86 -5.87 4.19
CA LYS A 22 5.66 -6.56 4.72
C LYS A 22 4.38 -6.13 3.99
N LEU A 23 4.25 -4.84 3.67
CA LEU A 23 3.08 -4.30 2.99
C LEU A 23 2.96 -4.87 1.57
N HIS A 24 4.06 -4.91 0.83
CA HIS A 24 4.12 -5.49 -0.51
C HIS A 24 3.84 -7.00 -0.51
N GLU A 25 4.34 -7.71 0.50
CA GLU A 25 4.02 -9.14 0.67
C GLU A 25 2.53 -9.37 0.94
N MET A 26 1.90 -8.49 1.73
CA MET A 26 0.46 -8.54 1.99
C MET A 26 -0.34 -8.28 0.70
N ILE A 27 0.04 -7.28 -0.09
CA ILE A 27 -0.58 -6.96 -1.38
C ILE A 27 -0.48 -8.12 -2.36
N ARG A 28 0.70 -8.75 -2.45
CA ARG A 28 0.91 -9.95 -3.26
C ARG A 28 0.02 -11.11 -2.81
N SER A 29 -0.05 -11.33 -1.51
CA SER A 29 -0.84 -12.42 -0.92
C SER A 29 -2.33 -12.19 -1.16
N MET A 30 -2.81 -10.95 -0.99
CA MET A 30 -4.19 -10.57 -1.27
C MET A 30 -4.52 -10.71 -2.75
N THR A 31 -3.64 -10.27 -3.65
CA THR A 31 -3.83 -10.44 -5.09
C THR A 31 -3.98 -11.92 -5.47
N ALA A 32 -3.24 -12.81 -4.80
CA ALA A 32 -3.39 -14.25 -4.97
C ALA A 32 -4.73 -14.77 -4.42
N VAL A 33 -5.19 -14.29 -3.26
CA VAL A 33 -6.51 -14.61 -2.70
C VAL A 33 -7.62 -14.17 -3.64
N MET A 34 -7.61 -12.92 -4.11
CA MET A 34 -8.61 -12.38 -5.04
C MET A 34 -8.67 -13.14 -6.37
N ARG A 35 -7.55 -13.71 -6.82
CA ARG A 35 -7.51 -14.54 -8.04
C ARG A 35 -8.15 -15.92 -7.87
N ASN A 36 -8.11 -16.46 -6.65
CA ASN A 36 -8.51 -17.84 -6.36
C ASN A 36 -9.76 -17.94 -5.46
N ASP A 37 -10.34 -16.82 -5.03
CA ASP A 37 -11.53 -16.79 -4.18
C ASP A 37 -12.73 -17.37 -4.95
N PRO A 38 -13.32 -18.51 -4.51
CA PRO A 38 -14.50 -19.08 -5.13
C PRO A 38 -15.79 -18.36 -4.74
N GLY A 39 -15.70 -17.18 -4.09
CA GLY A 39 -16.83 -16.38 -3.62
C GLY A 39 -17.16 -16.61 -2.15
N THR A 40 -16.17 -16.99 -1.33
CA THR A 40 -16.36 -17.30 0.10
C THR A 40 -16.31 -16.06 1.00
N GLY A 41 -16.09 -14.88 0.41
CA GLY A 41 -15.94 -13.61 1.15
C GLY A 41 -14.52 -13.34 1.63
N LEU A 42 -13.58 -14.27 1.40
CA LEU A 42 -12.17 -14.11 1.77
C LEU A 42 -11.52 -12.89 1.09
N ALA A 43 -11.90 -12.59 -0.16
CA ALA A 43 -11.40 -11.39 -0.83
C ALA A 43 -11.86 -10.09 -0.16
N GLN A 44 -13.06 -10.06 0.44
CA GLN A 44 -13.56 -8.87 1.14
C GLN A 44 -12.78 -8.65 2.44
N GLU A 45 -12.64 -9.71 3.24
CA GLU A 45 -11.86 -9.69 4.47
C GLU A 45 -10.41 -9.28 4.20
N ALA A 46 -9.81 -9.80 3.12
CA ALA A 46 -8.45 -9.46 2.75
C ALA A 46 -8.29 -7.97 2.40
N VAL A 47 -9.25 -7.37 1.68
CA VAL A 47 -9.25 -5.92 1.38
C VAL A 47 -9.41 -5.08 2.65
N ASP A 48 -10.27 -5.51 3.58
CA ASP A 48 -10.45 -4.82 4.86
C ASP A 48 -9.19 -4.89 5.73
N VAL A 49 -8.52 -6.05 5.79
CA VAL A 49 -7.23 -6.23 6.47
C VAL A 49 -6.13 -5.37 5.85
N LEU A 50 -6.00 -5.35 4.52
CA LEU A 50 -5.02 -4.51 3.84
C LEU A 50 -5.25 -3.03 4.14
N THR A 51 -6.51 -2.58 4.08
CA THR A 51 -6.88 -1.19 4.37
C THR A 51 -6.44 -0.78 5.77
N GLU A 52 -6.65 -1.64 6.77
CA GLU A 52 -6.22 -1.33 8.14
C GLU A 52 -4.70 -1.35 8.28
N ARG A 53 -4.01 -2.29 7.62
CA ARG A 53 -2.55 -2.33 7.63
C ARG A 53 -1.94 -1.05 7.05
N LEU A 54 -2.48 -0.55 5.94
CA LEU A 54 -2.06 0.72 5.34
C LEU A 54 -2.29 1.89 6.27
N ARG A 55 -3.44 1.97 6.94
CA ARG A 55 -3.69 3.04 7.93
C ARG A 55 -2.69 3.02 9.08
N ILE A 56 -2.26 1.85 9.53
CA ILE A 56 -1.24 1.73 10.58
C ILE A 56 0.12 2.20 10.05
N HIS A 57 0.50 1.74 8.86
CA HIS A 57 1.75 2.09 8.19
C HIS A 57 1.86 3.61 7.94
N PHE A 58 0.86 4.20 7.28
CA PHE A 58 0.79 5.63 7.00
C PHE A 58 0.84 6.49 8.26
N ARG A 59 0.16 6.08 9.35
CA ARG A 59 0.25 6.79 10.64
C ARG A 59 1.67 6.76 11.23
N MET A 60 2.39 5.66 11.06
CA MET A 60 3.78 5.54 11.51
C MET A 60 4.67 6.49 10.72
N GLU A 61 4.57 6.50 9.40
CA GLU A 61 5.34 7.39 8.51
C GLU A 61 5.04 8.86 8.78
N GLU A 62 3.77 9.24 8.89
CA GLU A 62 3.37 10.60 9.25
C GLU A 62 3.97 11.03 10.59
N SER A 63 4.03 10.13 11.56
CA SER A 63 4.62 10.40 12.88
C SER A 63 6.14 10.55 12.84
N LEU A 64 6.81 9.84 11.92
CA LEU A 64 8.25 9.95 11.69
C LEU A 64 8.58 11.22 10.89
N ALA A 65 7.84 11.47 9.81
CA ALA A 65 7.95 12.67 8.97
C ALA A 65 7.72 13.95 9.77
N ALA A 66 6.73 13.98 10.68
CA ALA A 66 6.47 15.12 11.56
C ALA A 66 7.71 15.57 12.36
N LYS A 67 8.60 14.63 12.69
CA LYS A 67 9.80 14.90 13.49
C LYS A 67 10.98 15.32 12.61
N ALA A 68 11.04 14.83 11.38
CA ALA A 68 12.18 15.01 10.48
C ALA A 68 11.99 16.16 9.49
N ASN A 69 10.80 16.30 8.91
CA ASN A 69 10.49 17.30 7.89
C ASN A 69 9.01 17.74 7.98
N PRO A 70 8.69 18.72 8.84
CA PRO A 70 7.33 19.21 9.04
C PRO A 70 6.68 19.79 7.78
N GLU A 71 7.46 20.27 6.81
CA GLU A 71 6.94 20.87 5.57
C GLU A 71 6.44 19.81 4.58
N ALA A 72 6.98 18.59 4.65
CA ALA A 72 6.59 17.48 3.77
C ALA A 72 5.35 16.70 4.26
N ILE A 73 4.93 16.90 5.52
CA ILE A 73 3.88 16.09 6.15
C ILE A 73 2.51 16.24 5.49
N ASP A 74 2.17 17.45 5.03
CA ASP A 74 0.87 17.72 4.45
C ASP A 74 0.73 17.03 3.09
N THR A 75 1.79 17.07 2.27
CA THR A 75 1.87 16.33 1.01
C THR A 75 1.76 14.82 1.24
N LEU A 76 2.49 14.29 2.22
CA LEU A 76 2.47 12.87 2.57
C LEU A 76 1.06 12.41 2.99
N LYS A 77 0.42 13.15 3.90
CA LYS A 77 -0.96 12.87 4.36
C LYS A 77 -1.97 12.90 3.23
N GLN A 78 -1.86 13.87 2.33
CA GLN A 78 -2.77 13.98 1.20
C GLN A 78 -2.64 12.77 0.27
N ASP A 79 -1.41 12.29 0.04
CA ASP A 79 -1.19 11.11 -0.79
C ASP A 79 -1.64 9.82 -0.11
N HIS A 80 -1.38 9.63 1.18
CA HIS A 80 -1.93 8.52 1.97
C HIS A 80 -3.45 8.44 1.90
N GLN A 81 -4.13 9.59 2.07
CA GLN A 81 -5.59 9.64 1.95
C GLN A 81 -6.06 9.31 0.53
N ARG A 82 -5.32 9.70 -0.50
CA ARG A 82 -5.61 9.33 -1.89
C ARG A 82 -5.48 7.83 -2.09
N LEU A 83 -4.41 7.21 -1.62
CA LEU A 83 -4.17 5.77 -1.73
C LEU A 83 -5.26 4.97 -1.01
N LEU A 84 -5.64 5.37 0.21
CA LEU A 84 -6.73 4.71 0.95
C LEU A 84 -8.07 4.79 0.20
N ARG A 85 -8.35 5.89 -0.52
CA ARG A 85 -9.58 6.03 -1.33
C ARG A 85 -9.63 5.05 -2.51
N LEU A 86 -8.49 4.64 -3.05
CA LEU A 86 -8.43 3.67 -4.16
C LEU A 86 -8.92 2.27 -3.75
N LEU A 87 -8.86 1.92 -2.47
CA LEU A 87 -9.33 0.62 -1.97
C LEU A 87 -10.85 0.52 -1.86
N THR A 88 -11.58 1.65 -1.83
CA THR A 88 -13.04 1.62 -1.78
C THR A 88 -13.63 0.99 -3.05
N PRO A 89 -13.26 1.43 -4.26
CA PRO A 89 -13.66 0.76 -5.51
C PRO A 89 -13.27 -0.72 -5.58
N VAL A 90 -12.11 -1.11 -5.03
CA VAL A 90 -11.67 -2.51 -4.97
C VAL A 90 -12.66 -3.33 -4.15
N ARG A 91 -12.96 -2.86 -2.93
CA ARG A 91 -13.94 -3.49 -2.03
C ARG A 91 -15.31 -3.63 -2.68
N ASP A 92 -15.81 -2.56 -3.30
CA ASP A 92 -17.11 -2.56 -3.98
C ASP A 92 -17.15 -3.57 -5.13
N ALA A 93 -16.07 -3.66 -5.92
CA ALA A 93 -15.98 -4.62 -7.02
C ALA A 93 -15.91 -6.07 -6.55
N VAL A 94 -15.25 -6.33 -5.41
CA VAL A 94 -15.27 -7.64 -4.76
C VAL A 94 -16.68 -7.97 -4.26
N GLN A 95 -17.36 -7.03 -3.62
CA GLN A 95 -18.72 -7.20 -3.10
C GLN A 95 -19.76 -7.45 -4.20
N SER A 96 -19.61 -6.81 -5.35
CA SER A 96 -20.49 -7.01 -6.50
C SER A 96 -20.15 -8.27 -7.33
N GLY A 97 -19.18 -9.09 -6.90
CA GLY A 97 -18.74 -10.28 -7.64
C GLY A 97 -18.04 -9.96 -8.97
N SER A 98 -17.60 -8.71 -9.17
CA SER A 98 -16.98 -8.24 -10.41
C SER A 98 -15.47 -8.51 -10.40
N ALA A 99 -15.09 -9.79 -10.46
CA ALA A 99 -13.72 -10.26 -10.28
C ALA A 99 -12.69 -9.55 -11.19
N GLU A 100 -12.97 -9.39 -12.48
CA GLU A 100 -12.04 -8.73 -13.41
C GLU A 100 -11.86 -7.24 -13.09
N LYS A 101 -12.93 -6.57 -12.69
CA LYS A 101 -12.87 -5.17 -12.23
C LYS A 101 -12.05 -5.06 -10.95
N ALA A 102 -12.29 -5.95 -9.98
CA ALA A 102 -11.55 -5.98 -8.72
C ALA A 102 -10.05 -6.22 -8.95
N LYS A 103 -9.69 -7.13 -9.86
CA LYS A 103 -8.30 -7.38 -10.25
C LYS A 103 -7.66 -6.14 -10.87
N SER A 104 -8.33 -5.51 -11.84
CA SER A 104 -7.81 -4.32 -12.51
C SER A 104 -7.59 -3.17 -11.53
N LEU A 105 -8.54 -2.93 -10.62
CA LEU A 105 -8.43 -1.88 -9.59
C LEU A 105 -7.33 -2.20 -8.58
N MET A 106 -7.13 -3.48 -8.24
CA MET A 106 -6.07 -3.88 -7.34
C MET A 106 -4.68 -3.74 -7.97
N THR A 107 -4.55 -4.01 -9.26
CA THR A 107 -3.31 -3.76 -10.01
C THR A 107 -3.00 -2.26 -10.05
N ASP A 108 -3.98 -1.42 -10.38
CA ASP A 108 -3.81 0.04 -10.33
C ASP A 108 -3.40 0.52 -8.93
N PHE A 109 -4.08 0.04 -7.88
CA PHE A 109 -3.70 0.35 -6.50
C PHE A 109 -2.23 -0.02 -6.19
N ALA A 110 -1.80 -1.22 -6.57
CA ALA A 110 -0.42 -1.66 -6.35
C ALA A 110 0.59 -0.77 -7.09
N GLU A 111 0.32 -0.41 -8.35
CA GLU A 111 1.18 0.51 -9.12
C GLU A 111 1.24 1.91 -8.49
N GLN A 112 0.12 2.40 -7.94
CA GLN A 112 0.07 3.70 -7.26
C GLN A 112 0.84 3.69 -5.94
N LEU A 113 0.82 2.58 -5.21
CA LEU A 113 1.61 2.41 -3.99
C LEU A 113 3.10 2.28 -4.30
N ASP A 114 3.48 1.46 -5.28
CA ASP A 114 4.87 1.35 -5.74
C ASP A 114 5.45 2.71 -6.13
N LYS A 115 4.62 3.54 -6.79
CA LYS A 115 4.99 4.90 -7.15
C LYS A 115 5.16 5.80 -5.92
N HIS A 116 4.25 5.72 -4.96
CA HIS A 116 4.30 6.46 -3.70
C HIS A 116 5.60 6.16 -2.93
N ASP A 117 5.89 4.88 -2.71
CA ASP A 117 7.08 4.45 -1.99
C ASP A 117 8.35 5.03 -2.65
N ARG A 118 8.43 4.93 -3.98
CA ARG A 118 9.62 5.35 -4.76
C ARG A 118 9.79 6.87 -4.82
N GLU A 119 8.71 7.61 -5.00
CA GLU A 119 8.76 9.05 -5.32
C GLU A 119 8.57 9.95 -4.09
N ILE A 120 7.96 9.44 -3.01
CA ILE A 120 7.63 10.20 -1.82
C ILE A 120 8.32 9.61 -0.59
N ASP A 121 7.99 8.38 -0.18
CA ASP A 121 8.46 7.85 1.11
C ASP A 121 9.96 7.64 1.16
N ILE A 122 10.50 6.88 0.22
CA ILE A 122 11.92 6.55 0.20
C ILE A 122 12.78 7.83 0.15
N PRO A 123 12.51 8.82 -0.73
CA PRO A 123 13.20 10.10 -0.69
C PRO A 123 13.04 10.86 0.63
N LEU A 124 11.86 10.83 1.26
CA LEU A 124 11.57 11.54 2.51
C LEU A 124 12.35 10.95 3.70
N PHE A 125 12.52 9.63 3.73
CA PHE A 125 13.21 8.92 4.80
C PHE A 125 14.67 8.60 4.48
N ARG A 126 15.17 9.02 3.32
CA ARG A 126 16.55 8.74 2.90
C ARG A 126 17.57 9.34 3.86
N LYS A 127 18.46 8.50 4.39
CA LYS A 127 19.59 8.90 5.24
C LYS A 127 20.92 8.89 4.50
#